data_AF-A0A0J7Z348-F1
#
_entry.id   AF-A0A0J7Z348-F1
#
_cell.length_a   1.000
_cell.length_b   1.000
_cell.length_c   1.000
_cell.angle_alpha   90.00
_cell.angle_beta   90.00
_cell.angle_gamma   90.00
#
_symmetry.space_group_name_H-M   'P 1'
#
loop_
_entity.id
_entity.type
_entity.pdbx_description
1 polymer ?
#
loop_
_entity_poly.entity_id
_entity_poly.type
_entity_poly.pdbx_seq_one_letter_code
_entity_poly.pdbx_strand_id
1 'polypeptide(L)'
;MKRHVGWITGAAAAVLVAVGALTYAVAEDGGSSATPSADSADAGFARDMAVHHQQAVEMSFIVRDRTDDKDVRLLAYDIAQTQANQRGMLLGWLDLWGLPKVSSDPPMTWMGMGDMPSAGDGSLMPGMATRTELKKLESLDGRQAEVLYLQLMTDHHKGGVHMAQGCVDKCTVGVEKRLAQGMVDAQQSEIDLMKEMLAERGAKPRS
;
A
#
# COMPACT_ATOMS: atom_id res chain seq x y z
N MET A 1 50.59 36.51 33.99
CA MET A 1 50.45 35.06 34.25
C MET A 1 49.49 34.85 35.40
N LYS A 2 48.25 34.40 35.12
CA LYS A 2 47.48 33.39 35.87
C LYS A 2 46.06 33.31 35.29
N ARG A 3 45.60 32.07 35.14
CA ARG A 3 44.56 31.58 34.24
C ARG A 3 43.17 31.74 34.85
N HIS A 4 42.17 32.04 34.03
CA HIS A 4 40.76 31.76 34.33
C HIS A 4 40.57 30.23 34.31
N VAL A 5 40.44 29.63 35.48
CA VAL A 5 40.00 28.24 35.63
C VAL A 5 38.84 28.23 36.60
N GLY A 6 37.68 27.85 36.08
CA GLY A 6 36.47 27.65 36.84
C GLY A 6 35.30 27.86 35.91
N TRP A 7 34.43 26.85 35.79
CA TRP A 7 33.19 26.79 35.01
C TRP A 7 33.30 26.12 33.63
N ILE A 8 33.98 24.96 33.53
CA ILE A 8 33.72 24.00 32.43
C ILE A 8 33.42 22.58 32.96
N THR A 9 33.50 22.32 34.26
CA THR A 9 33.33 20.95 34.79
C THR A 9 31.88 20.44 34.88
N GLY A 10 30.87 21.25 34.56
CA GLY A 10 29.47 20.82 34.57
C GLY A 10 28.94 20.18 33.28
N ALA A 11 29.52 20.51 32.12
CA ALA A 11 28.96 20.09 30.83
C ALA A 11 29.47 18.71 30.35
N ALA A 12 30.64 18.26 30.81
CA ALA A 12 31.23 17.01 30.34
C ALA A 12 30.55 15.75 30.90
N ALA A 13 29.95 15.82 32.10
CA ALA A 13 29.28 14.68 32.71
C ALA A 13 27.87 14.41 32.11
N ALA A 14 27.17 15.45 31.63
CA ALA A 14 25.85 15.30 31.03
C ALA A 14 25.88 14.72 29.61
N VAL A 15 26.97 14.96 28.86
CA VAL A 15 27.13 14.43 27.50
C VAL A 15 27.42 12.92 27.49
N LEU A 16 28.14 12.40 28.50
CA LEU A 16 28.46 10.97 28.57
C LEU A 16 27.25 10.09 28.93
N VAL A 17 26.28 10.61 29.70
CA VAL A 17 25.05 9.88 30.02
C VAL A 17 24.08 9.85 28.82
N ALA A 18 24.03 10.93 28.02
CA ALA A 18 23.20 10.98 26.82
C ALA A 18 23.71 10.04 25.71
N VAL A 19 25.03 9.92 25.54
CA VAL A 19 25.61 8.99 24.55
C VAL A 19 25.47 7.53 25.00
N GLY A 20 25.63 7.23 26.30
CA GLY A 20 25.42 5.89 26.84
C GLY A 20 23.98 5.39 26.70
N ALA A 21 23.00 6.25 26.96
CA ALA A 21 21.57 5.93 26.81
C ALA A 21 21.17 5.75 25.33
N LEU A 22 21.77 6.52 24.41
CA LEU A 22 21.56 6.35 22.97
C LEU A 22 22.21 5.05 22.46
N THR A 23 23.34 4.60 23.00
CA THR A 23 23.94 3.31 22.61
C THR A 23 23.20 2.09 23.19
N TYR A 24 22.56 2.21 24.35
CA TYR A 24 21.81 1.09 24.95
C TYR A 24 20.45 0.89 24.29
N ALA A 25 19.76 1.98 23.92
CA ALA A 25 18.48 1.89 23.21
C ALA A 25 18.60 1.35 21.77
N VAL A 26 19.78 1.49 21.14
CA VAL A 26 20.06 0.91 19.81
C VAL A 26 20.58 -0.54 19.92
N ALA A 27 21.10 -0.93 21.09
CA ALA A 27 21.57 -2.30 21.35
C ALA A 27 20.49 -3.23 21.92
N GLU A 28 19.39 -2.69 22.46
CA GLU A 28 18.24 -3.48 22.95
C GLU A 28 17.22 -3.86 21.87
N ASP A 29 17.36 -3.38 20.63
CA ASP A 29 16.63 -3.96 19.49
C ASP A 29 17.39 -5.21 18.97
N GLY A 30 17.65 -6.13 19.91
CA GLY A 30 18.22 -7.45 19.67
C GLY A 30 17.23 -8.42 19.01
N GLY A 31 16.16 -7.92 18.42
CA GLY A 31 15.35 -8.65 17.47
C GLY A 31 16.05 -8.60 16.11
N SER A 32 16.94 -9.55 15.83
CA SER A 32 17.15 -9.95 14.45
C SER A 32 15.75 -10.29 13.93
N SER A 33 15.10 -9.39 13.16
CA SER A 33 13.83 -9.73 12.54
C SER A 33 14.19 -10.85 11.58
N ALA A 34 13.94 -12.09 12.00
CA ALA A 34 14.20 -13.25 11.18
C ALA A 34 13.50 -12.97 9.84
N THR A 35 14.26 -13.08 8.76
CA THR A 35 13.72 -12.98 7.41
C THR A 35 12.46 -13.84 7.33
N PRO A 36 11.30 -13.29 6.95
CA PRO A 36 10.07 -14.07 6.86
C PRO A 36 10.26 -15.27 5.93
N SER A 37 9.57 -16.37 6.21
CA SER A 37 9.57 -17.52 5.30
C SER A 37 8.84 -17.19 4.00
N ALA A 38 9.11 -17.94 2.93
CA ALA A 38 8.51 -17.68 1.63
C ALA A 38 6.97 -17.84 1.62
N ASP A 39 6.43 -18.66 2.51
CA ASP A 39 5.01 -18.97 2.73
C ASP A 39 4.36 -18.11 3.84
N SER A 40 5.11 -17.17 4.42
CA SER A 40 4.60 -16.26 5.46
C SER A 40 3.54 -15.30 4.95
N ALA A 41 2.75 -14.75 5.88
CA ALA A 41 1.80 -13.68 5.60
C ALA A 41 2.49 -12.42 5.05
N ASP A 42 3.66 -12.08 5.59
CA ASP A 42 4.50 -10.97 5.13
C ASP A 42 4.86 -11.12 3.64
N ALA A 43 5.43 -12.28 3.27
CA ALA A 43 5.80 -12.56 1.88
C ALA A 43 4.60 -12.66 0.94
N GLY A 44 3.49 -13.26 1.40
CA GLY A 44 2.25 -13.38 0.64
C GLY A 44 1.60 -12.02 0.36
N PHE A 45 1.44 -11.20 1.40
CA PHE A 45 0.88 -9.85 1.29
C PHE A 45 1.72 -8.98 0.37
N ALA A 46 3.05 -8.97 0.52
CA ALA A 46 3.93 -8.17 -0.32
C ALA A 46 3.79 -8.49 -1.81
N ARG A 47 3.69 -9.78 -2.17
CA ARG A 47 3.50 -10.21 -3.56
C ARG A 47 2.12 -9.81 -4.08
N ASP A 48 1.09 -10.16 -3.33
CA ASP A 48 -0.30 -9.99 -3.75
C ASP A 48 -0.66 -8.50 -3.84
N MET A 49 -0.34 -7.71 -2.82
CA MET A 49 -0.61 -6.28 -2.82
C MET A 49 0.22 -5.54 -3.87
N ALA A 50 1.45 -5.99 -4.19
CA ALA A 50 2.22 -5.41 -5.29
C ALA A 50 1.57 -5.63 -6.67
N VAL A 51 0.92 -6.77 -6.90
CA VAL A 51 0.15 -7.03 -8.12
C VAL A 51 -1.14 -6.21 -8.12
N HIS A 52 -1.83 -6.13 -6.98
CA HIS A 52 -3.06 -5.35 -6.83
C HIS A 52 -2.82 -3.86 -7.11
N HIS A 53 -1.80 -3.27 -6.49
CA HIS A 53 -1.41 -1.87 -6.74
C HIS A 53 -0.98 -1.58 -8.17
N GLN A 54 -0.40 -2.56 -8.88
CA GLN A 54 -0.04 -2.37 -10.29
C GLN A 54 -1.28 -2.06 -11.14
N GLN A 55 -2.43 -2.70 -10.85
CA GLN A 55 -3.66 -2.46 -11.59
C GLN A 55 -4.29 -1.10 -11.26
N ALA A 56 -4.24 -0.64 -10.00
CA ALA A 56 -4.69 0.71 -9.66
C ALA A 56 -3.88 1.80 -10.38
N VAL A 57 -2.56 1.61 -10.48
CA VAL A 57 -1.69 2.52 -11.23
C VAL A 57 -2.08 2.53 -12.72
N GLU A 58 -2.30 1.35 -13.31
CA GLU A 58 -2.76 1.21 -14.70
C GLU A 58 -4.10 1.93 -14.95
N MET A 59 -5.13 1.65 -14.15
CA MET A 59 -6.44 2.32 -14.25
C MET A 59 -6.33 3.84 -14.13
N SER A 60 -5.44 4.30 -13.26
CA SER A 60 -5.20 5.73 -13.03
C SER A 60 -4.52 6.41 -14.22
N PHE A 61 -3.57 5.73 -14.88
CA PHE A 61 -3.02 6.24 -16.14
C PHE A 61 -4.07 6.26 -17.24
N ILE A 62 -4.86 5.19 -17.38
CA ILE A 62 -5.92 5.12 -18.37
C ILE A 62 -6.87 6.31 -18.21
N VAL A 63 -7.52 6.49 -17.05
CA VAL A 63 -8.54 7.55 -16.89
C VAL A 63 -7.97 8.95 -17.14
N ARG A 64 -6.70 9.19 -16.81
CA ARG A 64 -6.02 10.46 -17.07
C ARG A 64 -5.85 10.76 -18.56
N ASP A 65 -5.86 9.77 -19.43
CA ASP A 65 -5.84 9.96 -20.88
C ASP A 65 -7.27 10.02 -21.47
N ARG A 66 -8.31 9.75 -20.66
CA ARG A 66 -9.71 9.68 -21.09
C ARG A 66 -10.57 10.86 -20.61
N THR A 67 -10.06 11.77 -19.77
CA THR A 67 -10.80 12.95 -19.34
C THR A 67 -9.91 14.18 -19.07
N ASP A 68 -10.52 15.36 -19.20
CA ASP A 68 -10.00 16.67 -18.81
C ASP A 68 -10.48 17.14 -17.42
N ASP A 69 -11.34 16.36 -16.76
CA ASP A 69 -11.84 16.66 -15.42
C ASP A 69 -10.71 16.73 -14.39
N LYS A 70 -10.52 17.90 -13.78
CA LYS A 70 -9.35 18.16 -12.92
C LYS A 70 -9.37 17.33 -11.65
N ASP A 71 -10.54 17.10 -11.07
CA ASP A 71 -10.67 16.43 -9.79
C ASP A 71 -10.39 14.93 -9.93
N VAL A 72 -10.95 14.29 -10.98
CA VAL A 72 -10.66 12.87 -11.30
C VAL A 72 -9.20 12.69 -11.69
N ARG A 73 -8.62 13.61 -12.48
CA ARG A 73 -7.21 13.53 -12.86
C ARG A 73 -6.27 13.69 -11.66
N LEU A 74 -6.63 14.52 -10.68
CA LEU A 74 -5.86 14.73 -9.46
C LEU A 74 -5.93 13.49 -8.57
N LEU A 75 -7.13 12.98 -8.30
CA LEU A 75 -7.31 11.73 -7.56
C LEU A 75 -6.51 10.58 -8.19
N ALA A 76 -6.60 10.41 -9.51
CA ALA A 76 -5.86 9.38 -10.23
C ALA A 76 -4.34 9.57 -10.12
N TYR A 77 -3.85 10.81 -10.11
CA TYR A 77 -2.44 11.08 -9.90
C TYR A 77 -1.99 10.67 -8.49
N ASP A 78 -2.74 11.05 -7.46
CA ASP A 78 -2.40 10.77 -6.06
C ASP A 78 -2.41 9.27 -5.76
N ILE A 79 -3.42 8.54 -6.27
CA ILE A 79 -3.50 7.08 -6.20
C ILE A 79 -2.30 6.44 -6.92
N ALA A 80 -2.00 6.88 -8.15
CA ALA A 80 -0.89 6.32 -8.92
C ALA A 80 0.46 6.54 -8.22
N GLN A 81 0.72 7.73 -7.67
CA GLN A 81 1.95 8.01 -6.94
C GLN A 81 2.08 7.18 -5.67
N THR A 82 1.01 7.16 -4.86
CA THR A 82 1.01 6.46 -3.57
C THR A 82 1.16 4.95 -3.77
N GLN A 83 0.34 4.35 -4.64
CA GLN A 83 0.36 2.90 -4.84
C GLN A 83 1.60 2.43 -5.61
N ALA A 84 2.16 3.22 -6.53
CA ALA A 84 3.44 2.88 -7.16
C ALA A 84 4.59 2.89 -6.14
N ASN A 85 4.64 3.87 -5.24
CA ASN A 85 5.64 3.94 -4.18
C ASN A 85 5.50 2.77 -3.20
N GLN A 86 4.29 2.48 -2.73
CA GLN A 86 4.02 1.36 -1.83
C GLN A 86 4.36 0.01 -2.47
N ARG A 87 4.01 -0.18 -3.75
CA ARG A 87 4.44 -1.34 -4.54
C ARG A 87 5.96 -1.47 -4.58
N GLY A 88 6.68 -0.37 -4.78
CA GLY A 88 8.14 -0.35 -4.74
C GLY A 88 8.71 -0.80 -3.39
N MET A 89 8.11 -0.36 -2.28
CA MET A 89 8.49 -0.78 -0.92
C MET A 89 8.30 -2.30 -0.73
N LEU A 90 7.11 -2.82 -1.05
CA LEU A 90 6.79 -4.24 -0.88
C LEU A 90 7.73 -5.14 -1.70
N LEU A 91 7.98 -4.78 -2.97
CA LEU A 91 8.91 -5.51 -3.82
C LEU A 91 10.36 -5.38 -3.34
N GLY A 92 10.74 -4.21 -2.81
CA GLY A 92 12.06 -3.98 -2.23
C GLY A 92 12.28 -4.78 -0.95
N TRP A 93 11.25 -4.99 -0.14
CA TRP A 93 11.32 -5.88 1.03
C TRP A 93 11.48 -7.33 0.64
N LEU A 94 10.74 -7.82 -0.37
CA LEU A 94 10.96 -9.16 -0.92
C LEU A 94 12.40 -9.36 -1.38
N ASP A 95 12.99 -8.37 -2.07
CA ASP A 95 14.41 -8.41 -2.46
C ASP A 95 15.36 -8.43 -1.26
N LEU A 96 15.10 -7.58 -0.26
CA LEU A 96 15.90 -7.52 0.96
C LEU A 96 15.87 -8.84 1.74
N TRP A 97 14.72 -9.52 1.72
CA TRP A 97 14.51 -10.84 2.32
C TRP A 97 15.03 -12.00 1.45
N GLY A 98 15.50 -11.74 0.23
CA GLY A 98 15.92 -12.77 -0.70
C GLY A 98 14.77 -13.69 -1.14
N LEU A 99 13.53 -13.20 -1.10
CA LEU A 99 12.34 -13.96 -1.47
C LEU A 99 11.92 -13.65 -2.91
N PRO A 100 11.44 -14.66 -3.68
CA PRO A 100 10.92 -14.43 -5.02
C PRO A 100 9.74 -13.46 -5.01
N LYS A 101 9.64 -12.59 -6.02
CA LYS A 101 8.50 -11.67 -6.22
C LYS A 101 7.23 -12.34 -6.77
N VAL A 102 7.35 -13.60 -7.21
CA VAL A 102 6.26 -14.41 -7.76
C VAL A 102 6.24 -15.72 -6.98
N SER A 103 5.04 -16.19 -6.61
CA SER A 103 4.84 -17.50 -6.00
C SER A 103 4.21 -18.46 -7.01
N SER A 104 4.43 -19.76 -6.82
CA SER A 104 3.62 -20.80 -7.47
C SER A 104 2.26 -20.98 -6.81
N ASP A 105 2.12 -20.52 -5.57
CA ASP A 105 0.86 -20.61 -4.84
C ASP A 105 -0.17 -19.64 -5.44
N PRO A 106 -1.46 -20.01 -5.44
CA PRO A 106 -2.52 -19.10 -5.81
C PRO A 106 -2.48 -17.81 -4.95
N PRO A 107 -2.84 -16.65 -5.51
CA PRO A 107 -3.03 -15.43 -4.73
C PRO A 107 -3.95 -15.68 -3.53
N MET A 108 -3.74 -14.92 -2.46
CA MET A 108 -4.51 -14.98 -1.22
C MET A 108 -4.35 -16.29 -0.40
N THR A 109 -3.48 -17.22 -0.81
CA THR A 109 -3.17 -18.44 -0.03
C THR A 109 -2.69 -18.11 1.39
N TRP A 110 -1.91 -17.04 1.55
CA TRP A 110 -1.43 -16.55 2.85
C TRP A 110 -2.56 -16.07 3.79
N MET A 111 -3.74 -15.77 3.26
CA MET A 111 -4.96 -15.49 4.03
C MET A 111 -5.86 -16.72 4.22
N GLY A 112 -5.47 -17.90 3.71
CA GLY A 112 -6.31 -19.10 3.68
C GLY A 112 -7.41 -19.05 2.62
N MET A 113 -7.22 -18.24 1.57
CA MET A 113 -8.22 -17.95 0.55
C MET A 113 -7.77 -18.36 -0.86
N GLY A 114 -6.74 -19.21 -0.97
CA GLY A 114 -6.18 -19.65 -2.26
C GLY A 114 -7.14 -20.46 -3.14
N ASP A 115 -8.13 -21.12 -2.53
CA ASP A 115 -9.17 -21.89 -3.24
C ASP A 115 -10.41 -21.06 -3.59
N MET A 116 -10.43 -19.77 -3.25
CA MET A 116 -11.58 -18.92 -3.53
C MET A 116 -11.74 -18.71 -5.05
N PRO A 117 -12.96 -18.79 -5.58
CA PRO A 117 -13.20 -18.51 -6.99
C PRO A 117 -12.75 -17.09 -7.33
N SER A 118 -11.84 -16.98 -8.30
CA SER A 118 -11.58 -15.71 -8.99
C SER A 118 -12.87 -15.26 -9.70
N ALA A 119 -13.07 -13.95 -9.83
CA ALA A 119 -14.13 -13.38 -10.67
C ALA A 119 -13.97 -13.75 -12.17
N GLY A 120 -12.87 -14.41 -12.54
CA GLY A 120 -12.53 -14.75 -13.91
C GLY A 120 -11.93 -13.57 -14.65
N ASP A 121 -11.60 -13.78 -15.92
CA ASP A 121 -11.13 -12.74 -16.84
C ASP A 121 -9.99 -11.85 -16.28
N GLY A 122 -9.04 -12.46 -15.58
CA GLY A 122 -7.85 -11.79 -15.03
C GLY A 122 -8.03 -11.08 -13.69
N SER A 123 -9.22 -11.12 -13.07
CA SER A 123 -9.41 -10.61 -11.70
C SER A 123 -8.99 -11.67 -10.67
N LEU A 124 -7.71 -11.66 -10.30
CA LEU A 124 -7.08 -12.69 -9.46
C LEU A 124 -7.32 -12.51 -7.95
N MET A 125 -7.68 -11.31 -7.51
CA MET A 125 -7.77 -10.94 -6.09
C MET A 125 -9.01 -10.07 -5.84
N PRO A 126 -9.49 -9.98 -4.59
CA PRO A 126 -10.66 -9.18 -4.25
C PRO A 126 -10.58 -7.75 -4.80
N GLY A 127 -11.68 -7.29 -5.41
CA GLY A 127 -11.81 -5.92 -5.92
C GLY A 127 -11.09 -5.63 -7.24
N MET A 128 -10.19 -6.49 -7.73
CA MET A 128 -9.53 -6.23 -9.00
C MET A 128 -10.52 -6.17 -10.17
N ALA A 129 -10.33 -5.17 -11.04
CA ALA A 129 -11.02 -5.08 -12.31
C ALA A 129 -10.64 -6.26 -13.22
N THR A 130 -11.62 -6.75 -13.97
CA THR A 130 -11.42 -7.72 -15.04
C THR A 130 -10.78 -7.07 -16.26
N ARG A 131 -10.19 -7.89 -17.16
CA ARG A 131 -9.63 -7.39 -18.43
C ARG A 131 -10.70 -6.75 -19.30
N THR A 132 -11.91 -7.26 -19.27
CA THR A 132 -13.06 -6.67 -19.98
C THR A 132 -13.41 -5.28 -19.45
N GLU A 133 -13.36 -5.08 -18.14
CA GLU A 133 -13.59 -3.77 -17.52
C GLU A 133 -12.48 -2.76 -17.83
N LEU A 134 -11.20 -3.20 -17.79
CA LEU A 134 -10.07 -2.36 -18.19
C LEU A 134 -10.19 -1.91 -19.65
N LYS A 135 -10.47 -2.83 -20.58
CA LYS A 135 -10.72 -2.50 -21.99
C LYS A 135 -11.90 -1.55 -22.17
N LYS A 136 -12.95 -1.73 -21.36
CA LYS A 136 -14.10 -0.83 -21.38
C LYS A 136 -13.66 0.57 -20.94
N LEU A 137 -12.91 0.70 -19.86
CA LEU A 137 -12.38 1.98 -19.38
C LEU A 137 -11.53 2.68 -20.44
N GLU A 138 -10.64 1.94 -21.12
CA GLU A 138 -9.83 2.45 -22.24
C GLU A 138 -10.67 2.99 -23.41
N SER A 139 -11.89 2.50 -23.59
CA SER A 139 -12.75 2.86 -24.73
C SER A 139 -13.70 4.04 -24.46
N LEU A 140 -13.87 4.45 -23.19
CA LEU A 140 -14.80 5.51 -22.80
C LEU A 140 -14.10 6.86 -22.70
N ASP A 141 -14.81 7.97 -22.85
CA ASP A 141 -14.25 9.33 -22.69
C ASP A 141 -15.11 10.18 -21.74
N GLY A 142 -14.48 11.22 -21.19
CA GLY A 142 -15.09 12.20 -20.30
C GLY A 142 -15.86 11.56 -19.15
N ARG A 143 -17.07 12.07 -18.89
CA ARG A 143 -17.90 11.65 -17.76
C ARG A 143 -18.17 10.14 -17.70
N GLN A 144 -18.23 9.44 -18.83
CA GLN A 144 -18.45 7.99 -18.82
C GLN A 144 -17.21 7.24 -18.32
N ALA A 145 -16.00 7.68 -18.73
CA ALA A 145 -14.75 7.14 -18.23
C ALA A 145 -14.55 7.46 -16.74
N GLU A 146 -14.86 8.69 -16.33
CA GLU A 146 -14.79 9.12 -14.93
C GLU A 146 -15.66 8.24 -14.02
N VAL A 147 -16.94 8.06 -14.36
CA VAL A 147 -17.86 7.24 -13.58
C VAL A 147 -17.37 5.79 -13.50
N LEU A 148 -16.93 5.21 -14.62
CA LEU A 148 -16.44 3.84 -14.61
C LEU A 148 -15.15 3.72 -13.78
N TYR A 149 -14.20 4.65 -13.92
CA TYR A 149 -12.98 4.66 -13.12
C TYR A 149 -13.29 4.72 -11.62
N LEU A 150 -14.12 5.66 -11.19
CA LEU A 150 -14.49 5.81 -9.78
C LEU A 150 -15.20 4.57 -9.25
N GLN A 151 -16.06 3.94 -10.05
CA GLN A 151 -16.70 2.67 -9.71
C GLN A 151 -15.70 1.52 -9.54
N LEU A 152 -14.80 1.33 -10.52
CA LEU A 152 -13.78 0.29 -10.49
C LEU A 152 -12.82 0.50 -9.33
N MET A 153 -12.32 1.73 -9.15
CA MET A 153 -11.38 2.07 -8.10
C MET A 153 -12.02 1.97 -6.70
N THR A 154 -13.32 2.26 -6.56
CA THR A 154 -14.04 2.01 -5.30
C THR A 154 -14.07 0.52 -4.95
N ASP A 155 -14.40 -0.35 -5.90
CA ASP A 155 -14.41 -1.80 -5.66
C ASP A 155 -12.98 -2.32 -5.41
N HIS A 156 -12.01 -1.80 -6.15
CA HIS A 156 -10.58 -2.09 -6.01
C HIS A 156 -10.10 -1.78 -4.59
N HIS A 157 -10.38 -0.58 -4.09
CA HIS A 157 -10.01 -0.17 -2.74
C HIS A 157 -10.69 -0.99 -1.65
N LYS A 158 -11.96 -1.38 -1.82
CA LYS A 158 -12.61 -2.30 -0.86
C LYS A 158 -11.85 -3.62 -0.76
N GLY A 159 -11.39 -4.16 -1.90
CA GLY A 159 -10.52 -5.33 -1.95
C GLY A 159 -9.16 -5.08 -1.28
N GLY A 160 -8.54 -3.94 -1.58
CA GLY A 160 -7.26 -3.53 -0.99
C GLY A 160 -7.34 -3.37 0.53
N VAL A 161 -8.40 -2.78 1.07
CA VAL A 161 -8.68 -2.69 2.51
C VAL A 161 -8.80 -4.07 3.13
N HIS A 162 -9.53 -4.99 2.50
CA HIS A 162 -9.66 -6.36 2.98
C HIS A 162 -8.30 -7.08 3.08
N MET A 163 -7.47 -6.96 2.04
CA MET A 163 -6.13 -7.53 2.01
C MET A 163 -5.21 -6.89 3.07
N ALA A 164 -5.23 -5.56 3.18
CA ALA A 164 -4.42 -4.81 4.14
C ALA A 164 -4.79 -5.16 5.58
N GLN A 165 -6.08 -5.27 5.90
CA GLN A 165 -6.52 -5.76 7.22
C GLN A 165 -6.03 -7.18 7.50
N GLY A 166 -6.05 -8.06 6.48
CA GLY A 166 -5.45 -9.39 6.58
C GLY A 166 -3.98 -9.36 7.01
N CYS A 167 -3.20 -8.41 6.49
CA CYS A 167 -1.81 -8.24 6.90
C CYS A 167 -1.68 -7.61 8.30
N VAL A 168 -2.50 -6.62 8.66
CA VAL A 168 -2.54 -6.09 10.03
C VAL A 168 -2.71 -7.22 11.05
N ASP A 169 -3.56 -8.19 10.74
CA ASP A 169 -3.84 -9.33 11.61
C ASP A 169 -2.75 -10.42 11.57
N LYS A 170 -2.23 -10.75 10.38
CA LYS A 170 -1.38 -11.94 10.17
C LYS A 170 0.10 -11.67 9.95
N CYS A 171 0.48 -10.52 9.41
CA CYS A 171 1.89 -10.15 9.19
C CYS A 171 2.63 -10.01 10.52
N THR A 172 3.93 -10.24 10.50
CA THR A 172 4.81 -10.26 11.66
C THR A 172 5.88 -9.16 11.61
N VAL A 173 6.23 -8.68 10.41
CA VAL A 173 7.18 -7.60 10.21
C VAL A 173 6.55 -6.26 10.57
N GLY A 174 7.06 -5.62 11.62
CA GLY A 174 6.43 -4.41 12.19
C GLY A 174 6.28 -3.25 11.22
N VAL A 175 7.22 -3.04 10.29
CA VAL A 175 7.12 -1.96 9.28
C VAL A 175 6.05 -2.26 8.22
N GLU A 176 5.91 -3.52 7.82
CA GLU A 176 4.90 -3.94 6.86
C GLU A 176 3.48 -3.88 7.45
N LYS A 177 3.31 -4.31 8.71
CA LYS A 177 2.04 -4.14 9.43
C LYS A 177 1.60 -2.67 9.51
N ARG A 178 2.53 -1.77 9.81
CA ARG A 178 2.23 -0.32 9.88
C ARG A 178 1.88 0.24 8.51
N LEU A 179 2.57 -0.20 7.46
CA LEU A 179 2.22 0.17 6.09
C LEU A 179 0.80 -0.30 5.75
N ALA A 180 0.46 -1.56 6.07
CA ALA A 180 -0.86 -2.12 5.84
C ALA A 180 -1.97 -1.35 6.60
N GLN A 181 -1.75 -0.98 7.87
CA GLN A 181 -2.70 -0.12 8.59
C GLN A 181 -2.88 1.22 7.89
N GLY A 182 -1.79 1.87 7.46
CA GLY A 182 -1.88 3.11 6.70
C GLY A 182 -2.65 2.97 5.38
N MET A 183 -2.54 1.81 4.71
CA MET A 183 -3.33 1.49 3.51
C MET A 183 -4.82 1.35 3.82
N VAL A 184 -5.19 0.76 4.97
CA VAL A 184 -6.59 0.67 5.41
C VAL A 184 -7.17 2.07 5.57
N ASP A 185 -6.48 2.92 6.33
CA ASP A 185 -6.95 4.27 6.67
C ASP A 185 -7.08 5.14 5.41
N ALA A 186 -6.06 5.14 4.55
CA ALA A 186 -6.04 5.93 3.33
C ALA A 186 -7.10 5.47 2.31
N GLN A 187 -7.17 4.17 2.03
CA GLN A 187 -8.13 3.66 1.05
C GLN A 187 -9.57 3.82 1.51
N GLN A 188 -9.86 3.74 2.81
CA GLN A 188 -11.20 4.03 3.33
C GLN A 188 -11.59 5.49 3.10
N SER A 189 -10.68 6.44 3.33
CA SER A 189 -10.90 7.86 3.03
C SER A 189 -11.12 8.09 1.53
N GLU A 190 -10.33 7.45 0.66
CA GLU A 190 -10.47 7.58 -0.78
C GLU A 190 -11.77 6.95 -1.31
N ILE A 191 -12.24 5.84 -0.72
CA ILE A 191 -13.56 5.26 -1.01
C ILE A 191 -14.66 6.29 -0.78
N ASP A 192 -14.62 7.00 0.34
CA ASP A 192 -15.68 7.96 0.69
C ASP A 192 -15.65 9.18 -0.24
N LEU A 193 -14.46 9.70 -0.58
CA LEU A 193 -14.30 10.71 -1.62
C LEU A 193 -14.85 10.25 -2.97
N MET A 194 -14.52 9.04 -3.42
CA MET A 194 -15.01 8.52 -4.71
C MET A 194 -16.53 8.37 -4.75
N LYS A 195 -17.18 8.03 -3.62
CA LYS A 195 -18.64 8.01 -3.51
C LYS A 195 -19.24 9.40 -3.72
N GLU A 196 -18.65 10.42 -3.12
CA GLU A 196 -19.08 11.81 -3.30
C GLU A 196 -18.92 12.25 -4.76
N MET A 197 -17.75 12.01 -5.35
CA MET A 197 -17.48 12.33 -6.76
C MET A 197 -18.41 11.60 -7.74
N LEU A 198 -18.82 10.37 -7.41
CA LEU A 198 -19.83 9.62 -8.15
C LEU A 198 -21.20 10.28 -8.04
N ALA A 199 -21.62 10.70 -6.84
CA ALA A 199 -22.90 11.36 -6.60
C ALA A 199 -23.01 12.69 -7.35
N GLU A 200 -21.95 13.51 -7.35
CA GLU A 200 -21.86 14.74 -8.15
C GLU A 200 -22.02 14.48 -9.65
N ARG A 201 -21.55 13.31 -10.10
CA ARG A 201 -21.71 12.83 -11.47
C ARG A 201 -23.01 12.07 -11.69
N GLY A 202 -23.98 12.13 -10.77
CA GLY A 202 -25.29 11.48 -10.90
C GLY A 202 -25.20 9.95 -11.00
N ALA A 203 -24.11 9.39 -10.48
CA ALA A 203 -23.82 7.96 -10.47
C ALA A 203 -23.72 7.46 -9.02
N LYS A 204 -23.54 6.14 -8.87
CA LYS A 204 -23.40 5.47 -7.58
C LYS A 204 -22.35 4.37 -7.65
N PRO A 205 -21.77 3.95 -6.52
CA PRO A 205 -20.99 2.73 -6.45
C PRO A 205 -21.75 1.52 -6.99
N ARG A 206 -21.03 0.52 -7.49
CA ARG A 206 -21.63 -0.72 -7.99
C ARG A 206 -22.02 -1.67 -6.87
N SER A 207 -21.28 -1.60 -5.76
CA SER A 207 -21.45 -2.39 -4.54
C SER A 207 -21.46 -1.50 -3.31
#